data_AF-A0A2H4U4H9-F1
#
_entry.id   AF-A0A2H4U4H9-F1
#
_cell.length_a   1.000
_cell.length_b   1.000
_cell.length_c   1.000
_cell.angle_alpha   90.00
_cell.angle_beta   90.00
_cell.angle_gamma   90.00
#
_symmetry.space_group_name_H-M   'P 1'
#
loop_
_entity.id
_entity.type
_entity.pdbx_description
1 polymer ?
#
loop_
_entity_poly.entity_id
_entity_poly.type
_entity_poly.pdbx_seq_one_letter_code
_entity_poly.pdbx_strand_id
1 'polypeptide(L)'
;MDKKDKIIILLIVLIAIIGCVCSYFLLFADSNNEPISVGETYEIYNSQPQSMTSFLKDKGSFDMDYDQGTLNWLKELGDSKVVFMTESEFIIMNRSDANKLNIMSSADYSNDLAWKNTVNLLEIKCDVLEIRSLGSGLKDCVLVDNVEAVGNSSREWLSEEAINSTL
;
A
#
# COMPACT_ATOMS: atom_id res chain seq x y z
N MET A 1 46.53 22.41 -11.82
CA MET A 1 45.49 21.62 -11.14
C MET A 1 45.96 20.20 -11.10
N ASP A 2 46.43 19.80 -9.93
CA ASP A 2 47.09 18.52 -9.75
C ASP A 2 46.09 17.37 -9.72
N LYS A 3 46.60 16.16 -9.89
CA LYS A 3 45.76 14.94 -9.88
C LYS A 3 44.94 14.81 -8.58
N LYS A 4 45.48 15.32 -7.46
CA LYS A 4 44.78 15.38 -6.16
C LYS A 4 43.60 16.35 -6.18
N ASP A 5 43.77 17.55 -6.75
CA ASP A 5 42.70 18.54 -6.85
C ASP A 5 41.52 18.01 -7.68
N LYS A 6 41.82 17.31 -8.79
CA LYS A 6 40.79 16.67 -9.63
C LYS A 6 39.99 15.60 -8.88
N ILE A 7 40.65 14.81 -8.03
CA ILE A 7 40.00 13.76 -7.23
C ILE A 7 39.09 14.39 -6.17
N ILE A 8 39.56 15.45 -5.50
CA ILE A 8 38.77 16.17 -4.49
C ILE A 8 37.50 16.77 -5.11
N ILE A 9 37.63 17.42 -6.27
CA ILE A 9 36.48 18.01 -6.99
C ILE A 9 35.47 16.92 -7.39
N LEU A 10 35.94 15.78 -7.89
CA LEU A 10 35.07 14.66 -8.26
C LEU A 10 34.26 14.13 -7.06
N LEU A 11 34.89 14.06 -5.89
CA LEU A 11 34.27 13.58 -4.66
C LEU A 11 33.20 14.54 -4.14
N ILE A 12 33.43 15.85 -4.23
CA ILE A 12 32.46 16.88 -3.88
C ILE A 12 31.24 16.82 -4.80
N VAL A 13 31.45 16.65 -6.11
CA VAL A 13 30.37 16.49 -7.09
C VAL A 13 29.55 15.23 -6.79
N LEU A 14 30.20 14.13 -6.43
CA LEU A 14 29.52 12.89 -6.07
C LEU A 14 28.61 13.06 -4.84
N ILE A 15 29.13 13.72 -3.79
CA ILE A 15 28.37 14.01 -2.57
C ILE A 15 27.20 14.96 -2.87
N ALA A 16 27.39 15.96 -3.73
CA ALA A 16 26.34 16.88 -4.14
C ALA A 16 25.22 16.17 -4.92
N ILE A 17 25.56 15.23 -5.81
CA ILE A 17 24.58 14.42 -6.54
C ILE A 17 23.81 13.53 -5.57
N ILE A 18 24.49 12.82 -4.66
CA ILE A 18 23.84 11.97 -3.66
C ILE A 18 22.93 12.82 -2.76
N GLY A 19 23.39 13.99 -2.33
CA GLY A 19 22.60 14.93 -1.53
C GLY A 19 21.36 15.43 -2.25
N CYS A 20 21.46 15.80 -3.53
CA CYS A 20 20.31 16.18 -4.36
C CYS A 20 19.34 15.01 -4.60
N VAL A 21 19.84 13.80 -4.79
CA VAL A 21 18.98 12.61 -4.97
C VAL A 21 18.27 12.30 -3.66
N CYS A 22 18.97 12.30 -2.52
CA CYS A 22 18.36 12.10 -1.21
C CYS A 22 17.36 13.21 -0.86
N SER A 23 17.64 14.48 -1.17
CA SER A 23 16.71 15.58 -0.91
C SER A 23 15.48 15.51 -1.82
N TYR A 24 15.65 15.08 -3.08
CA TYR A 24 14.52 14.80 -3.97
C TYR A 24 13.63 13.67 -3.43
N PHE A 25 14.22 12.57 -2.96
CA PHE A 25 13.46 11.49 -2.33
C PHE A 25 12.76 11.92 -1.05
N LEU A 26 13.35 12.80 -0.24
CA LEU A 26 12.73 13.31 0.99
C LEU A 26 11.63 14.35 0.72
N LEU A 27 11.79 15.22 -0.28
CA LEU A 27 10.83 16.28 -0.60
C LEU A 27 9.60 15.79 -1.39
N PHE A 28 9.71 14.68 -2.11
CA PHE A 28 8.57 14.02 -2.79
C PHE A 28 8.00 12.83 -1.99
N ALA A 29 8.58 12.49 -0.83
CA ALA A 29 8.03 11.44 0.04
C ALA A 29 6.76 11.87 0.78
N ASP A 30 6.48 13.17 0.87
CA ASP A 30 5.39 13.67 1.70
C ASP A 30 4.70 14.87 1.03
N SER A 31 3.72 14.58 0.18
CA SER A 31 2.75 15.60 -0.21
C SER A 31 1.95 15.95 1.05
N ASN A 32 2.16 17.17 1.56
CA ASN A 32 1.54 17.79 2.74
C ASN A 32 -0.01 17.82 2.70
N ASN A 33 -0.67 16.68 2.62
CA ASN A 33 -2.07 16.58 2.97
C ASN A 33 -2.12 16.48 4.48
N GLU A 34 -2.68 17.49 5.15
CA GLU A 34 -3.08 17.31 6.54
C GLU A 34 -4.05 16.11 6.60
N PRO A 35 -3.86 15.19 7.55
CA PRO A 35 -4.74 14.03 7.66
C PRO A 35 -6.17 14.48 7.94
N ILE A 36 -7.12 13.90 7.19
CA ILE A 36 -8.56 14.10 7.43
C ILE A 36 -9.04 13.32 8.66
N SER A 37 -8.33 12.26 9.05
CA SER A 37 -8.49 11.59 10.35
C SER A 37 -7.16 11.05 10.85
N VAL A 38 -6.96 11.03 12.17
CA VAL A 38 -5.70 10.69 12.84
C VAL A 38 -5.89 9.47 13.73
N GLY A 39 -4.99 8.48 13.60
CA GLY A 39 -5.00 7.28 14.42
C GLY A 39 -6.18 6.33 14.17
N GLU A 40 -6.70 6.33 12.94
CA GLU A 40 -7.69 5.35 12.48
C GLU A 40 -7.10 3.95 12.44
N THR A 41 -7.94 2.94 12.60
CA THR A 41 -7.51 1.54 12.66
C THR A 41 -8.18 0.72 11.55
N TYR A 42 -7.39 -0.07 10.83
CA TYR A 42 -7.86 -0.93 9.74
C TYR A 42 -7.34 -2.36 9.90
N GLU A 43 -8.17 -3.34 9.51
CA GLU A 43 -7.74 -4.72 9.36
C GLU A 43 -7.43 -4.99 7.87
N ILE A 44 -6.16 -5.23 7.57
CA ILE A 44 -5.70 -5.60 6.23
C ILE A 44 -5.44 -7.11 6.18
N TYR A 45 -5.69 -7.74 5.02
CA TYR A 45 -5.23 -9.12 4.82
C TYR A 45 -3.71 -9.16 4.95
N ASN A 46 -3.21 -10.04 5.82
CA ASN A 46 -1.79 -10.23 6.07
C ASN A 46 -1.16 -11.02 4.91
N SER A 47 -1.17 -10.40 3.73
CA SER A 47 -0.70 -10.92 2.46
C SER A 47 0.17 -9.87 1.77
N GLN A 48 1.01 -10.30 0.83
CA GLN A 48 1.89 -9.39 0.11
C GLN A 48 1.06 -8.30 -0.59
N PRO A 49 1.39 -7.01 -0.40
CA PRO A 49 0.64 -5.93 -1.03
C PRO A 49 0.87 -5.91 -2.54
N GLN A 50 -0.12 -5.41 -3.27
CA GLN A 50 -0.02 -5.21 -4.71
C GLN A 50 0.72 -3.90 -5.01
N SER A 51 1.54 -3.88 -6.07
CA SER A 51 2.02 -2.61 -6.63
C SER A 51 0.87 -1.86 -7.30
N MET A 52 0.95 -0.54 -7.34
CA MET A 52 -0.05 0.30 -7.99
C MET A 52 -0.22 -0.07 -9.48
N THR A 53 0.89 -0.32 -10.17
CA THR A 53 0.87 -0.77 -11.57
C THR A 53 0.11 -2.09 -11.76
N SER A 54 0.32 -3.07 -10.87
CA SER A 54 -0.38 -4.36 -10.96
C SER A 54 -1.86 -4.20 -10.62
N PHE A 55 -2.18 -3.46 -9.56
CA PHE A 55 -3.55 -3.14 -9.18
C PHE A 55 -4.33 -2.52 -10.35
N LEU A 56 -3.77 -1.49 -11.01
CA LEU A 56 -4.40 -0.83 -12.14
C LEU A 56 -4.56 -1.72 -13.38
N LYS A 57 -3.63 -2.64 -13.63
CA LYS A 57 -3.75 -3.61 -14.73
C LYS A 57 -4.92 -4.56 -14.50
N ASP A 58 -5.07 -5.07 -13.28
CA ASP A 58 -6.17 -5.94 -12.92
C ASP A 58 -7.49 -5.20 -13.13
N LYS A 59 -7.59 -3.94 -12.69
CA LYS A 59 -8.81 -3.14 -12.85
C LYS A 59 -9.11 -2.77 -14.30
N GLY A 60 -8.11 -2.49 -15.13
CA GLY A 60 -8.28 -2.24 -16.57
C GLY A 60 -8.73 -3.46 -17.38
N SER A 61 -8.75 -4.66 -16.78
CA SER A 61 -9.20 -5.89 -17.44
C SER A 61 -10.69 -6.20 -17.25
N PHE A 62 -11.36 -5.52 -16.33
CA PHE A 62 -12.78 -5.73 -16.03
C PHE A 62 -13.65 -4.69 -16.74
N ASP A 63 -14.76 -5.13 -17.32
CA ASP A 63 -15.80 -4.32 -17.98
C ASP A 63 -16.66 -3.56 -16.95
N MET A 64 -16.00 -2.93 -15.98
CA MET A 64 -16.63 -2.18 -14.89
C MET A 64 -16.47 -0.68 -15.13
N ASP A 65 -17.56 0.06 -14.91
CA ASP A 65 -17.61 1.53 -14.99
C ASP A 65 -16.93 2.18 -13.79
N TYR A 66 -15.60 2.05 -13.71
CA TYR A 66 -14.80 2.72 -12.69
C TYR A 66 -14.87 4.24 -12.82
N ASP A 67 -14.78 4.94 -11.69
CA ASP A 67 -14.60 6.37 -11.66
C ASP A 67 -13.24 6.75 -12.26
N GLN A 68 -13.28 7.41 -13.42
CA GLN A 68 -12.08 7.74 -14.18
C GLN A 68 -11.18 8.76 -13.45
N GLY A 69 -11.77 9.62 -12.62
CA GLY A 69 -11.03 10.58 -11.79
C GLY A 69 -10.15 9.88 -10.75
N THR A 70 -10.72 8.89 -10.08
CA THR A 70 -10.04 8.06 -9.09
C THR A 70 -8.98 7.18 -9.74
N LEU A 71 -9.24 6.60 -10.91
CA LEU A 71 -8.21 5.85 -11.65
C LEU A 71 -7.03 6.73 -12.08
N ASN A 72 -7.28 7.99 -12.46
CA ASN A 72 -6.20 8.91 -12.82
C ASN A 72 -5.36 9.30 -11.59
N TRP A 73 -6.01 9.57 -10.47
CA TRP A 73 -5.33 9.81 -9.19
C TRP A 73 -4.46 8.62 -8.76
N LEU A 74 -4.96 7.40 -8.86
CA LEU A 74 -4.17 6.19 -8.58
C LEU A 74 -2.94 6.08 -9.50
N LYS A 75 -3.06 6.43 -10.78
CA LYS A 75 -1.92 6.47 -11.73
C LYS A 75 -0.87 7.49 -11.31
N GLU A 76 -1.30 8.65 -10.81
CA GLU A 76 -0.40 9.73 -10.37
C GLU A 76 0.40 9.34 -9.11
N LEU A 77 -0.19 8.54 -8.20
CA LEU A 77 0.50 8.04 -7.02
C LEU A 77 1.71 7.15 -7.37
N GLY A 78 1.57 6.31 -8.40
CA GLY A 78 2.64 5.43 -8.88
C GLY A 78 3.11 4.35 -7.89
N ASP A 79 4.20 3.66 -8.22
CA ASP A 79 4.68 2.47 -7.48
C ASP A 79 5.49 2.77 -6.20
N SER A 80 5.63 4.06 -5.85
CA SER A 80 6.07 4.48 -4.51
C SER A 80 5.01 4.15 -3.45
N LYS A 81 3.75 3.99 -3.86
CA LYS A 81 2.65 3.46 -3.04
C LYS A 81 2.37 1.99 -3.36
N VAL A 82 1.75 1.30 -2.40
CA VAL A 82 1.28 -0.07 -2.54
C VAL A 82 -0.16 -0.19 -2.03
N VAL A 83 -0.86 -1.24 -2.47
CA VAL A 83 -2.27 -1.47 -2.16
C VAL A 83 -2.41 -2.73 -1.31
N PHE A 84 -3.03 -2.58 -0.13
CA PHE A 84 -3.48 -3.66 0.71
C PHE A 84 -4.98 -3.88 0.54
N MET A 85 -5.36 -5.15 0.53
CA MET A 85 -6.74 -5.59 0.41
C MET A 85 -7.35 -5.69 1.81
N THR A 86 -8.56 -5.15 2.00
CA THR A 86 -9.41 -5.39 3.17
C THR A 86 -10.74 -5.99 2.75
N GLU A 87 -11.65 -6.23 3.68
CA GLU A 87 -13.03 -6.64 3.39
C GLU A 87 -13.83 -5.51 2.69
N SER A 88 -13.64 -4.24 3.10
CA SER A 88 -14.47 -3.09 2.71
C SER A 88 -13.81 -2.08 1.77
N GLU A 89 -12.50 -1.88 1.88
CA GLU A 89 -11.74 -0.83 1.18
C GLU A 89 -10.43 -1.35 0.57
N PHE A 90 -9.80 -0.51 -0.24
CA PHE A 90 -8.40 -0.63 -0.62
C PHE A 90 -7.58 0.36 0.20
N ILE A 91 -6.66 -0.14 1.02
CA ILE A 91 -5.75 0.72 1.80
C ILE A 91 -4.49 0.95 0.97
N ILE A 92 -4.16 2.22 0.74
CA ILE A 92 -3.04 2.67 -0.07
C ILE A 92 -2.07 3.38 0.85
N MET A 93 -0.82 2.92 0.90
CA MET A 93 0.21 3.51 1.76
C MET A 93 1.55 3.59 1.07
N ASN A 94 2.47 4.38 1.63
CA ASN A 94 3.85 4.38 1.17
C ASN A 94 4.47 2.98 1.26
N ARG A 95 5.25 2.61 0.25
CA ARG A 95 6.02 1.35 0.27
C ARG A 95 6.97 1.30 1.47
N SER A 96 7.51 2.44 1.90
CA SER A 96 8.34 2.52 3.10
C SER A 96 7.60 2.15 4.38
N ASP A 97 6.31 2.47 4.48
CA ASP A 97 5.49 2.09 5.63
C ASP A 97 5.10 0.62 5.56
N ALA A 98 4.70 0.15 4.37
CA ALA A 98 4.41 -1.26 4.14
C ALA A 98 5.60 -2.17 4.52
N ASN A 99 6.84 -1.72 4.25
CA ASN A 99 8.06 -2.47 4.58
C ASN A 99 8.32 -2.57 6.10
N LYS A 100 7.66 -1.77 6.94
CA LYS A 100 7.74 -1.87 8.41
C LYS A 100 6.82 -2.96 8.96
N LEU A 101 5.83 -3.39 8.17
CA LEU A 101 4.80 -4.34 8.59
C LEU A 101 5.32 -5.78 8.50
N ASN A 102 4.93 -6.61 9.47
CA ASN A 102 5.27 -8.04 9.49
C ASN A 102 4.32 -8.82 8.57
N ILE A 103 4.52 -8.68 7.26
CA ILE A 103 3.69 -9.30 6.23
C ILE A 103 4.09 -10.75 6.00
N MET A 104 3.11 -11.67 5.99
CA MET A 104 3.35 -13.07 5.67
C MET A 104 3.87 -13.26 4.24
N SER A 105 4.64 -14.33 4.04
CA SER A 105 5.02 -14.73 2.69
C SER A 105 3.79 -15.16 1.90
N SER A 106 3.81 -14.99 0.58
CA SER A 106 2.70 -15.46 -0.28
C SER A 106 2.46 -16.96 -0.13
N ALA A 107 3.50 -17.74 0.16
CA ALA A 107 3.40 -19.19 0.37
C ALA A 107 2.65 -19.51 1.67
N ASP A 108 2.98 -18.84 2.78
CA ASP A 108 2.34 -19.06 4.06
C ASP A 108 0.87 -18.63 4.02
N TYR A 109 0.59 -17.46 3.42
CA TYR A 109 -0.77 -16.98 3.27
C TYR A 109 -1.62 -17.94 2.43
N SER A 110 -1.09 -18.41 1.30
CA SER A 110 -1.80 -19.37 0.43
C SER A 110 -2.02 -20.71 1.12
N ASN A 111 -1.05 -21.18 1.91
CA ASN A 111 -1.17 -22.42 2.66
C ASN A 111 -2.25 -22.32 3.75
N ASP A 112 -2.28 -21.22 4.50
CA ASP A 112 -3.28 -21.01 5.55
C ASP A 112 -4.68 -20.92 4.96
N LEU A 113 -4.85 -20.23 3.83
CA LEU A 113 -6.13 -20.15 3.13
C LEU A 113 -6.56 -21.53 2.59
N ALA A 114 -5.67 -22.25 1.91
CA ALA A 114 -6.01 -23.51 1.24
C ALA A 114 -6.19 -24.69 2.19
N TRP A 115 -5.41 -24.77 3.27
CA TRP A 115 -5.34 -25.96 4.12
C TRP A 115 -5.95 -25.76 5.50
N LYS A 116 -5.91 -24.53 6.03
CA LYS A 116 -6.51 -24.21 7.34
C LYS A 116 -7.82 -23.45 7.20
N ASN A 117 -8.22 -23.12 5.98
CA ASN A 117 -9.40 -22.32 5.70
C ASN A 117 -9.43 -21.05 6.57
N THR A 118 -8.27 -20.39 6.71
CA THR A 118 -8.07 -19.27 7.64
C THR A 118 -7.51 -18.07 6.89
N VAL A 119 -8.07 -16.89 7.14
CA VAL A 119 -7.50 -15.61 6.73
C VAL A 119 -6.79 -14.98 7.91
N ASN A 120 -5.50 -14.68 7.73
CA ASN A 120 -4.72 -13.90 8.68
C ASN A 120 -4.87 -12.42 8.37
N LEU A 121 -5.13 -11.63 9.40
CA LEU A 121 -5.33 -10.19 9.35
C LEU A 121 -4.24 -9.50 10.17
N LEU A 122 -3.79 -8.36 9.67
CA LEU A 122 -2.91 -7.45 10.39
C LEU A 122 -3.71 -6.19 10.70
N GLU A 123 -3.78 -5.83 11.97
CA GLU A 123 -4.40 -4.60 12.44
C GLU A 123 -3.35 -3.49 12.39
N ILE A 124 -3.65 -2.45 11.62
CA ILE A 124 -2.79 -1.28 11.46
C ILE A 124 -3.50 -0.06 12.03
N LYS A 125 -2.71 0.86 12.59
CA LYS A 125 -3.15 2.20 12.93
C LYS A 125 -2.43 3.21 12.05
N CYS A 126 -3.14 4.21 11.56
CA CYS A 126 -2.61 5.16 10.57
C CYS A 126 -3.37 6.49 10.58
N ASP A 127 -2.82 7.45 9.86
CA ASP A 127 -3.46 8.73 9.57
C ASP A 127 -4.04 8.68 8.15
N VAL A 128 -5.33 9.01 8.02
CA VAL A 128 -6.04 9.00 6.74
C VAL A 128 -5.82 10.33 6.05
N LEU A 129 -5.25 10.30 4.85
CA LEU A 129 -4.96 11.50 4.05
C LEU A 129 -6.08 11.83 3.07
N GLU A 130 -6.64 10.80 2.42
CA GLU A 130 -7.64 10.99 1.36
C GLU A 130 -8.48 9.74 1.16
N ILE A 131 -9.78 9.90 0.90
CA ILE A 131 -10.70 8.81 0.54
C ILE A 131 -11.33 9.14 -0.81
N ARG A 132 -11.30 8.20 -1.74
CA ARG A 132 -11.96 8.32 -3.06
C ARG A 132 -12.72 7.06 -3.43
N SER A 133 -13.89 7.23 -4.03
CA SER A 133 -14.69 6.11 -4.50
C SER A 133 -14.22 5.63 -5.88
N LEU A 134 -14.06 4.32 -6.03
CA LEU A 134 -13.75 3.71 -7.34
C LEU A 134 -14.97 3.63 -8.27
N GLY A 135 -16.16 3.95 -7.79
CA GLY A 135 -17.40 3.84 -8.55
C GLY A 135 -18.48 3.09 -7.77
N SER A 136 -19.71 3.13 -8.28
CA SER A 136 -20.88 2.56 -7.60
C SER A 136 -20.73 1.05 -7.38
N GLY A 137 -20.92 0.60 -6.14
CA GLY A 137 -20.83 -0.82 -5.77
C GLY A 137 -19.39 -1.36 -5.70
N LEU A 138 -18.39 -0.49 -5.82
CA LEU A 138 -16.98 -0.83 -5.68
C LEU A 138 -16.45 -0.33 -4.33
N LYS A 139 -15.36 -0.95 -3.88
CA LYS A 139 -14.66 -0.54 -2.66
C LYS A 139 -14.04 0.84 -2.82
N ASP A 140 -14.04 1.62 -1.75
CA ASP A 140 -13.35 2.90 -1.72
C ASP A 140 -11.83 2.71 -1.61
N CYS A 141 -11.07 3.69 -2.09
CA CYS A 141 -9.64 3.80 -1.96
C CYS A 141 -9.30 4.78 -0.83
N VAL A 142 -8.53 4.32 0.15
CA VAL A 142 -8.12 5.10 1.32
C VAL A 142 -6.60 5.28 1.28
N LEU A 143 -6.14 6.50 1.04
CA LEU A 143 -4.73 6.86 1.15
C LEU A 143 -4.40 7.16 2.61
N VAL A 144 -3.40 6.48 3.14
CA VAL A 144 -2.96 6.60 4.53
C VAL A 144 -1.47 6.86 4.63
N ASP A 145 -1.05 7.40 5.77
CA ASP A 145 0.34 7.62 6.16
C ASP A 145 0.55 7.31 7.66
N ASN A 146 1.79 7.43 8.15
CA ASN A 146 2.14 7.19 9.55
C ASN A 146 1.66 5.82 10.07
N VAL A 147 1.88 4.77 9.27
CA VAL A 147 1.32 3.43 9.54
C VAL A 147 2.14 2.68 10.58
N GLU A 148 1.46 2.17 11.61
CA GLU A 148 2.00 1.29 12.64
C GLU A 148 1.18 -0.02 12.75
N ALA A 149 1.84 -1.15 12.94
CA ALA A 149 1.16 -2.41 13.26
C ALA A 149 0.80 -2.44 14.74
N VAL A 150 -0.47 -2.67 15.06
CA VAL A 150 -0.97 -2.64 16.45
C VAL A 150 -1.51 -4.00 16.94
N GLY A 151 -1.83 -4.91 16.02
CA GLY A 151 -2.40 -6.20 16.37
C GLY A 151 -2.37 -7.21 15.23
N ASN A 152 -2.63 -8.48 15.55
CA ASN A 152 -2.84 -9.53 14.57
C ASN A 152 -4.10 -10.30 14.96
N SER A 153 -4.91 -10.66 13.97
CA SER A 153 -6.09 -11.49 14.16
C SER A 153 -6.18 -12.54 13.05
N SER A 154 -7.07 -13.52 13.20
CA SER A 154 -7.31 -14.55 12.20
C SER A 154 -8.79 -14.92 12.20
N ARG A 155 -9.36 -15.17 11.03
CA ARG A 155 -10.76 -15.56 10.86
C ARG A 155 -10.85 -16.83 10.03
N GLU A 156 -11.80 -17.71 10.35
CA GLU A 156 -12.16 -18.79 9.45
C GLU A 156 -12.77 -18.21 8.18
N TRP A 157 -12.27 -18.65 7.02
CA TRP A 157 -12.83 -18.33 5.73
C TRP A 157 -14.07 -19.20 5.51
N LEU A 158 -15.23 -18.72 5.92
CA LEU A 158 -16.47 -19.42 5.58
C LEU A 158 -16.72 -19.21 4.08
N SER A 159 -16.45 -20.23 3.25
CA SER A 159 -16.93 -20.22 1.88
C SER A 159 -18.46 -20.09 1.88
N GLU A 160 -19.03 -19.36 0.92
CA GLU A 160 -20.49 -19.16 0.80
C GLU A 160 -21.29 -20.49 0.78
N GLU A 161 -20.64 -21.61 0.46
CA GLU A 161 -21.23 -22.97 0.54
C GLU A 161 -21.54 -23.43 1.98
N ALA A 162 -20.82 -22.94 3.00
CA ALA A 162 -21.11 -23.30 4.39
C ALA A 162 -22.39 -22.63 4.92
N ILE A 163 -22.72 -21.44 4.42
CA ILE A 163 -23.91 -20.68 4.85
C ILE A 163 -25.19 -21.31 4.27
N ASN A 164 -25.12 -21.85 3.04
CA ASN A 164 -26.26 -22.49 2.39
C ASN A 164 -26.52 -23.95 2.80
N SER A 165 -25.66 -24.56 3.64
CA SER A 165 -25.89 -25.91 4.19
C SER A 165 -26.44 -25.92 5.62
N THR A 166 -26.64 -24.73 6.21
CA THR A 166 -27.12 -24.57 7.60
C THR A 166 -28.50 -23.89 7.70
N LEU A 167 -29.20 -23.70 6.58
CA LEU A 167 -30.58 -23.20 6.50
C LEU A 167 -31.53 -24.25 5.92
#